data_AF-A4I8B1-F1
#
_entry.id   AF-A4I8B1-F1
#
_cell.length_a   1.000
_cell.length_b   1.000
_cell.length_c   1.000
_cell.angle_alpha   90.00
_cell.angle_beta   90.00
_cell.angle_gamma   90.00
#
_symmetry.space_group_name_H-M   'P 1'
#
loop_
_entity.id
_entity.type
_entity.pdbx_description
1 polymer ?
#
loop_
_entity_poly.entity_id
_entity_poly.type
_entity_poly.pdbx_seq_one_letter_code
_entity_poly.pdbx_strand_id
1 'polypeptide(L)'
;MSVVAAKKKGAVSDTLRHSQIADGILAAQDQGARQQEQILHITEENDQIKKEISALSGTHYDYVKADKLASLQSDVEGLERRYQFEKMRKNDLTKRYQLARIDLLQSRKMKGGINVEKEQAAAVQRQVDILESRLDQTLGQFNDALSYNKELRDRIDVIREERRVFLRVHKRMEDDLKTKKRLMAEHIEKSNRDMDDRDAQLREVERLRAALAEQRQAYTNQLRDLDTAMMDIKAMRDEQTEMQLELEAREYDFDERMGDTKAARAQEEVVTSRRAIGASVPGNGEEPVSTTGGEDDEDDTHTLLCVERESATITSILAQIKDDLQTDDIDELRAKYLHTGDLNFSMYKYVNELSAKKEALKDSIRDLQRLLSEEDDSERQHRALIKGLEEELAGTESKLDEMNYATVQLRDAVQRTAATAEDVYAHIGCPQMADGAVEGEERCTEANMKQFLGTIEERATHILIAFQRHHQFSANSRTSVASSSRVTRDLQSPKETVQNLEEEDNALTANTTDSPHGETMQMAEDWEVEESPIMPIAPQTAHSAVSARDLVRMMELPSASLAGGTTDRDSNLYADQDDDHIVSHEDIRKQMEARLATMREREERNQRKKKDAAQKAK
;
A
#
# COMPACT_ATOMS: atom_id res chain seq x y z
N MET A 1 58.64 -35.51 109.15
CA MET A 1 60.00 -34.96 108.94
C MET A 1 60.51 -34.96 107.49
N SER A 2 59.98 -35.74 106.53
CA SER A 2 60.53 -35.78 105.15
C SER A 2 60.16 -34.56 104.27
N VAL A 3 58.90 -34.11 104.28
CA VAL A 3 58.44 -33.00 103.38
C VAL A 3 59.06 -31.64 103.76
N VAL A 4 59.25 -31.36 105.05
CA VAL A 4 59.90 -30.12 105.50
C VAL A 4 61.38 -30.09 105.11
N ALA A 5 62.07 -31.24 105.13
CA ALA A 5 63.47 -31.32 104.69
C ALA A 5 63.62 -31.14 103.17
N ALA A 6 62.68 -31.67 102.36
CA ALA A 6 62.66 -31.47 100.92
C ALA A 6 62.38 -30.00 100.54
N LYS A 7 61.44 -29.33 101.23
CA LYS A 7 61.18 -27.90 101.02
C LYS A 7 62.38 -27.04 101.43
N LYS A 8 63.13 -27.46 102.47
CA LYS A 8 64.39 -26.82 102.88
C LYS A 8 65.50 -27.04 101.83
N LYS A 9 65.65 -28.25 101.27
CA LYS A 9 66.60 -28.50 100.16
C LYS A 9 66.23 -27.75 98.88
N GLY A 10 64.95 -27.65 98.54
CA GLY A 10 64.45 -26.85 97.42
C GLY A 10 64.72 -25.35 97.62
N ALA A 11 64.43 -24.82 98.81
CA ALA A 11 64.77 -23.44 99.16
C ALA A 11 66.28 -23.18 99.13
N VAL A 12 67.12 -24.15 99.52
CA VAL A 12 68.59 -24.07 99.40
C VAL A 12 69.04 -24.11 97.93
N SER A 13 68.39 -24.91 97.08
CA SER A 13 68.66 -24.96 95.63
C SER A 13 68.24 -23.67 94.93
N ASP A 14 67.07 -23.12 95.26
CA ASP A 14 66.58 -21.87 94.68
C ASP A 14 67.42 -20.67 95.15
N THR A 15 67.86 -20.65 96.41
CA THR A 15 68.84 -19.66 96.89
C THR A 15 70.20 -19.82 96.20
N LEU A 16 70.65 -21.06 95.94
CA LEU A 16 71.86 -21.31 95.16
C LEU A 16 71.73 -20.82 93.70
N ARG A 17 70.57 -21.03 93.06
CA ARG A 17 70.30 -20.51 91.70
C ARG A 17 70.22 -18.99 91.65
N HIS A 18 69.53 -18.36 92.61
CA HIS A 18 69.49 -16.90 92.72
C HIS A 18 70.89 -16.33 92.98
N SER A 19 71.71 -17.01 93.80
CA SER A 19 73.12 -16.65 93.99
C SER A 19 73.89 -16.74 92.68
N GLN A 20 73.76 -17.83 91.92
CA GLN A 20 74.45 -17.99 90.63
C GLN A 20 74.03 -16.95 89.59
N ILE A 21 72.74 -16.59 89.53
CA ILE A 21 72.24 -15.53 88.64
C ILE A 21 72.78 -14.17 89.11
N ALA A 22 72.76 -13.90 90.42
CA ALA A 22 73.34 -12.68 90.98
C ALA A 22 74.84 -12.57 90.69
N ASP A 23 75.58 -13.67 90.85
CA ASP A 23 77.02 -13.75 90.51
C ASP A 23 77.25 -13.55 89.00
N GLY A 24 76.38 -14.08 88.15
CA GLY A 24 76.44 -13.88 86.69
C GLY A 24 76.14 -12.45 86.27
N ILE A 25 75.16 -11.79 86.91
CA ILE A 25 74.87 -10.37 86.70
C ILE A 25 76.04 -9.51 87.19
N LEU A 26 76.61 -9.83 88.36
CA LEU A 26 77.80 -9.16 88.88
C LEU A 26 79.00 -9.35 87.94
N ALA A 27 79.22 -10.55 87.41
CA ALA A 27 80.29 -10.80 86.43
C ALA A 27 80.05 -10.08 85.11
N ALA A 28 78.81 -10.01 84.62
CA ALA A 28 78.46 -9.25 83.43
C ALA A 28 78.56 -7.74 83.66
N GLN A 29 78.21 -7.24 84.84
CA GLN A 29 78.45 -5.86 85.25
C GLN A 29 79.94 -5.56 85.38
N ASP A 30 80.74 -6.48 85.91
CA ASP A 30 82.19 -6.38 85.96
C ASP A 30 82.79 -6.37 84.54
N GLN A 31 82.30 -7.21 83.64
CA GLN A 31 82.73 -7.20 82.24
C GLN A 31 82.30 -5.90 81.56
N GLY A 32 81.07 -5.44 81.79
CA GLY A 32 80.57 -4.15 81.30
C GLY A 32 81.37 -2.98 81.84
N ALA A 33 81.76 -3.03 83.12
CA ALA A 33 82.61 -2.04 83.76
C ALA A 33 84.03 -2.07 83.18
N ARG A 34 84.63 -3.25 82.97
CA ARG A 34 85.92 -3.40 82.28
C ARG A 34 85.87 -2.94 80.83
N GLN A 35 84.79 -3.23 80.10
CA GLN A 35 84.59 -2.75 78.74
C GLN A 35 84.42 -1.24 78.72
N GLN A 36 83.68 -0.65 79.66
CA GLN A 36 83.56 0.79 79.81
C GLN A 36 84.89 1.43 80.19
N GLU A 37 85.69 0.80 81.05
CA GLU A 37 87.03 1.25 81.41
C GLU A 37 87.98 1.16 80.22
N GLN A 38 87.92 0.09 79.42
CA GLN A 38 88.66 0.00 78.16
C GLN A 38 88.20 1.04 77.15
N ILE A 39 86.89 1.29 77.02
CA ILE A 39 86.36 2.34 76.15
C ILE A 39 86.85 3.69 76.65
N LEU A 40 86.80 3.95 77.95
CA LEU A 40 87.31 5.17 78.56
C LEU A 40 88.80 5.35 78.30
N HIS A 41 89.60 4.31 78.51
CA HIS A 41 91.02 4.30 78.18
C HIS A 41 91.26 4.59 76.70
N ILE A 42 90.54 3.93 75.80
CA ILE A 42 90.63 4.18 74.35
C ILE A 42 90.17 5.60 74.02
N THR A 43 89.17 6.16 74.70
CA THR A 43 88.76 7.56 74.50
C THR A 43 89.78 8.54 75.03
N GLU A 44 90.43 8.24 76.15
CA GLU A 44 91.51 9.03 76.73
C GLU A 44 92.75 8.99 75.84
N GLU A 45 93.15 7.81 75.37
CA GLU A 45 94.21 7.64 74.38
C GLU A 45 93.87 8.35 73.07
N ASN A 46 92.63 8.23 72.57
CA ASN A 46 92.19 8.98 71.40
C ASN A 46 92.27 10.48 71.64
N ASP A 47 91.89 10.97 72.82
CA ASP A 47 91.96 12.39 73.14
C ASP A 47 93.41 12.86 73.34
N GLN A 48 94.28 12.00 73.87
CA GLN A 48 95.72 12.25 73.95
C GLN A 48 96.35 12.29 72.56
N ILE A 49 96.06 11.31 71.70
CA ILE A 49 96.50 11.27 70.30
C ILE A 49 95.93 12.49 69.55
N LYS A 50 94.67 12.89 69.78
CA LYS A 50 94.11 14.12 69.18
C LYS A 50 94.86 15.37 69.63
N LYS A 51 95.27 15.46 70.92
CA LYS A 51 96.08 16.57 71.43
C LYS A 51 97.47 16.57 70.79
N GLU A 52 98.11 15.41 70.71
CA GLU A 52 99.43 15.26 70.09
C GLU A 52 99.40 15.56 68.58
N ILE A 53 98.40 15.06 67.85
CA ILE A 53 98.18 15.40 66.44
C ILE A 53 97.92 16.90 66.30
N SER A 54 97.13 17.52 67.18
CA SER A 54 96.89 18.97 67.12
C SER A 54 98.17 19.77 67.39
N ALA A 55 99.06 19.27 68.26
CA ALA A 55 100.36 19.86 68.54
C ALA A 55 101.36 19.69 67.37
N LEU A 56 101.39 18.51 66.74
CA LEU A 56 102.29 18.19 65.63
C LEU A 56 101.83 18.79 64.28
N SER A 57 100.53 18.71 64.01
CA SER A 57 99.91 19.23 62.78
C SER A 57 99.75 20.74 62.79
N GLY A 58 99.82 21.39 63.96
CA GLY A 58 99.54 22.82 64.12
C GLY A 58 98.08 23.21 63.84
N THR A 59 97.21 22.24 63.53
CA THR A 59 95.79 22.45 63.24
C THR A 59 94.98 21.47 64.07
N HIS A 60 94.00 21.99 64.82
CA HIS A 60 93.07 21.16 65.58
C HIS A 60 92.36 20.19 64.63
N TYR A 61 92.24 18.92 65.03
CA TYR A 61 91.36 17.96 64.36
C TYR A 61 89.95 18.55 64.22
N ASP A 62 89.57 18.91 63.00
CA ASP A 62 88.35 19.66 62.73
C ASP A 62 87.21 18.67 62.52
N TYR A 63 86.45 18.42 63.58
CA TYR A 63 85.26 17.57 63.55
C TYR A 63 84.27 18.01 62.47
N VAL A 64 84.21 19.31 62.14
CA VAL A 64 83.34 19.82 61.08
C VAL A 64 83.85 19.39 59.71
N LYS A 65 85.16 19.34 59.47
CA LYS A 65 85.73 18.77 58.24
C LYS A 65 85.56 17.26 58.18
N ALA A 66 85.75 16.55 59.28
CA ALA A 66 85.55 15.10 59.32
C ALA A 66 84.08 14.72 59.03
N ASP A 67 83.13 15.45 59.61
CA ASP A 67 81.70 15.25 59.36
C ASP A 67 81.31 15.61 57.92
N LYS A 68 81.87 16.71 57.38
CA LYS A 68 81.75 17.04 55.94
C LYS A 68 82.36 15.95 55.05
N LEU A 69 83.51 15.40 55.41
CA LEU A 69 84.15 14.31 54.66
C LEU A 69 83.30 13.03 54.73
N ALA A 70 82.72 12.70 55.88
CA ALA A 70 81.82 11.56 56.02
C ALA A 70 80.52 11.76 55.22
N SER A 71 79.95 12.97 55.23
CA SER A 71 78.81 13.34 54.39
C SER A 71 79.18 13.23 52.90
N LEU A 72 80.33 13.78 52.49
CA LEU A 72 80.80 13.70 51.11
C LEU A 72 81.09 12.25 50.68
N GLN A 73 81.63 11.41 51.57
CA GLN A 73 81.82 9.99 51.31
C GLN A 73 80.48 9.27 51.13
N SER A 74 79.50 9.54 52.00
CA SER A 74 78.13 9.02 51.85
C SER A 74 77.47 9.49 50.55
N ASP A 75 77.67 10.75 50.17
CA ASP A 75 77.19 11.30 48.90
C ASP A 75 77.87 10.64 47.69
N VAL A 76 79.20 10.41 47.76
CA VAL A 76 79.96 9.70 46.73
C VAL A 76 79.48 8.27 46.60
N GLU A 77 79.34 7.53 47.70
CA GLU A 77 78.78 6.17 47.68
C GLU A 77 77.34 6.16 47.12
N GLY A 78 76.53 7.17 47.46
CA GLY A 78 75.18 7.34 46.93
C GLY A 78 75.17 7.58 45.42
N LEU A 79 76.07 8.43 44.93
CA LEU A 79 76.26 8.71 43.50
C LEU A 79 76.79 7.48 42.76
N GLU A 80 77.70 6.71 43.34
CA GLU A 80 78.21 5.46 42.76
C GLU A 80 77.10 4.42 42.62
N ARG A 81 76.27 4.22 43.65
CA ARG A 81 75.11 3.31 43.55
C ARG A 81 74.15 3.77 42.45
N ARG A 82 73.82 5.07 42.39
CA ARG A 82 72.98 5.64 41.31
C ARG A 82 73.61 5.45 39.94
N TYR A 83 74.93 5.65 39.82
CA TYR A 83 75.67 5.41 38.59
C TYR A 83 75.56 3.94 38.14
N GLN A 84 75.70 2.98 39.06
CA GLN A 84 75.52 1.56 38.72
C GLN A 84 74.08 1.24 38.29
N PHE A 85 73.08 1.78 38.99
CA PHE A 85 71.67 1.61 38.60
C PHE A 85 71.40 2.19 37.20
N GLU A 86 71.90 3.39 36.92
CA GLU A 86 71.70 4.03 35.62
C GLU A 86 72.46 3.30 34.51
N LYS A 87 73.65 2.75 34.82
CA LYS A 87 74.39 1.87 33.90
C LYS A 87 73.62 0.58 33.58
N MET A 88 73.01 -0.05 34.58
CA MET A 88 72.14 -1.22 34.38
C MET A 88 70.89 -0.84 33.56
N ARG A 89 70.24 0.28 33.87
CA ARG A 89 69.07 0.78 33.14
C ARG A 89 69.39 1.08 31.69
N LYS A 90 70.54 1.71 31.41
CA LYS A 90 71.04 1.95 30.05
C LYS A 90 71.25 0.63 29.30
N ASN A 91 71.84 -0.38 29.95
CA ASN A 91 72.05 -1.70 29.35
C ASN A 91 70.72 -2.40 29.03
N ASP A 92 69.75 -2.36 29.95
CA ASP A 92 68.42 -2.94 29.75
C ASP A 92 67.66 -2.24 28.61
N LEU A 93 67.69 -0.90 28.59
CA LEU A 93 67.08 -0.12 27.51
C LEU A 93 67.75 -0.42 26.16
N THR A 94 69.09 -0.57 26.14
CA THR A 94 69.83 -0.95 24.93
C THR A 94 69.41 -2.34 24.44
N LYS A 95 69.21 -3.31 25.34
CA LYS A 95 68.71 -4.65 24.99
C LYS A 95 67.29 -4.58 24.41
N ARG A 96 66.37 -3.84 25.03
CA ARG A 96 65.00 -3.66 24.52
C ARG A 96 64.98 -2.99 23.16
N TYR A 97 65.81 -1.98 22.96
CA TYR A 97 65.97 -1.32 21.66
C TYR A 97 66.48 -2.30 20.59
N GLN A 98 67.47 -3.14 20.94
CA GLN A 98 67.99 -4.16 20.02
C GLN A 98 66.93 -5.21 19.67
N LEU A 99 66.15 -5.70 20.65
CA LEU A 99 65.05 -6.64 20.42
C LEU A 99 63.97 -6.03 19.52
N ALA A 100 63.47 -4.84 19.85
CA ALA A 100 62.48 -4.14 19.03
C ALA A 100 62.98 -3.88 17.59
N ARG A 101 64.28 -3.58 17.43
CA ARG A 101 64.90 -3.43 16.11
C ARG A 101 64.93 -4.75 15.34
N ILE A 102 65.25 -5.87 16.01
CA ILE A 102 65.23 -7.19 15.40
C ILE A 102 63.79 -7.56 15.00
N ASP A 103 62.81 -7.35 15.87
CA ASP A 103 61.40 -7.66 15.59
C ASP A 103 60.84 -6.82 14.44
N LEU A 104 61.22 -5.54 14.36
CA LEU A 104 60.88 -4.66 13.23
C LEU A 104 61.51 -5.15 11.93
N LEU A 105 62.79 -5.55 11.97
CA LEU A 105 63.49 -6.10 10.80
C LEU A 105 62.91 -7.44 10.37
N GLN A 106 62.59 -8.33 11.32
CA GLN A 106 61.92 -9.60 11.04
C GLN A 106 60.53 -9.38 10.47
N SER A 107 59.74 -8.47 11.04
CA SER A 107 58.43 -8.10 10.51
C SER A 107 58.54 -7.55 9.09
N ARG A 108 59.52 -6.70 8.78
CA ARG A 108 59.77 -6.20 7.42
C ARG A 108 60.23 -7.30 6.45
N LYS A 109 61.03 -8.27 6.92
CA LYS A 109 61.44 -9.44 6.14
C LYS A 109 60.26 -10.36 5.84
N MET A 110 59.42 -10.64 6.84
CA MET A 110 58.24 -11.50 6.69
C MET A 110 57.15 -10.84 5.84
N LYS A 111 56.93 -9.53 5.99
CA LYS A 111 55.95 -8.77 5.20
C LYS A 111 56.41 -8.49 3.77
N GLY A 112 57.67 -8.80 3.41
CA GLY A 112 58.15 -8.66 2.04
C GLY A 112 58.40 -7.20 1.61
N GLY A 113 58.93 -6.34 2.48
CA GLY A 113 59.24 -4.96 2.10
C GLY A 113 58.03 -4.10 1.69
N ILE A 114 58.29 -2.83 1.40
CA ILE A 114 57.24 -1.81 1.21
C ILE A 114 56.41 -2.07 -0.07
N ASN A 115 57.01 -2.66 -1.10
CA ASN A 115 56.31 -2.93 -2.35
C ASN A 115 55.24 -4.02 -2.21
N VAL A 116 55.53 -5.10 -1.48
CA VAL A 116 54.57 -6.17 -1.24
C VAL A 116 53.42 -5.67 -0.36
N GLU A 117 53.69 -4.82 0.63
CA GLU A 117 52.63 -4.21 1.45
C GLU A 117 51.73 -3.29 0.60
N LYS A 118 52.30 -2.46 -0.29
CA LYS A 118 51.52 -1.61 -1.19
C LYS A 118 50.69 -2.43 -2.17
N GLU A 119 51.26 -3.48 -2.73
CA GLU A 119 50.55 -4.39 -3.64
C GLU A 119 49.44 -5.16 -2.94
N GLN A 120 49.68 -5.64 -1.71
CA GLN A 120 48.66 -6.27 -0.87
C GLN A 120 47.54 -5.30 -0.53
N ALA A 121 47.87 -4.05 -0.14
CA ALA A 121 46.87 -3.03 0.12
C ALA A 121 46.04 -2.70 -1.13
N ALA A 122 46.68 -2.58 -2.29
CA ALA A 122 45.99 -2.36 -3.57
C ALA A 122 45.14 -3.57 -4.00
N ALA A 123 45.59 -4.80 -3.74
CA ALA A 123 44.81 -6.01 -4.00
C ALA A 123 43.56 -6.09 -3.10
N VAL A 124 43.70 -5.75 -1.82
CA VAL A 124 42.58 -5.67 -0.87
C VAL A 124 41.61 -4.57 -1.29
N GLN A 125 42.10 -3.38 -1.68
CA GLN A 125 41.23 -2.30 -2.13
C GLN A 125 40.44 -2.70 -3.38
N ARG A 126 41.09 -3.30 -4.39
CA ARG A 126 40.39 -3.82 -5.57
C ARG A 126 39.31 -4.85 -5.21
N GLN A 127 39.57 -5.71 -4.21
CA GLN A 127 38.58 -6.67 -3.75
C GLN A 127 37.39 -5.97 -3.06
N VAL A 128 37.64 -4.92 -2.28
CA VAL A 128 36.59 -4.08 -1.69
C VAL A 128 35.77 -3.42 -2.80
N ASP A 129 36.41 -2.78 -3.78
CA ASP A 129 35.72 -2.11 -4.89
C ASP A 129 34.84 -3.09 -5.69
N ILE A 130 35.32 -4.32 -5.92
CA ILE A 130 34.53 -5.38 -6.58
C ILE A 130 33.33 -5.80 -5.72
N LEU A 131 33.52 -5.93 -4.40
CA LEU A 131 32.43 -6.31 -3.50
C LEU A 131 31.38 -5.19 -3.37
N GLU A 132 31.80 -3.93 -3.34
CA GLU A 132 30.93 -2.75 -3.35
C GLU A 132 30.13 -2.69 -4.66
N SER A 133 30.78 -2.82 -5.81
CA SER A 133 30.10 -2.86 -7.11
C SER A 133 29.08 -4.01 -7.20
N ARG A 134 29.44 -5.20 -6.69
CA ARG A 134 28.51 -6.35 -6.63
C ARG A 134 27.35 -6.09 -5.67
N LEU A 135 27.60 -5.44 -4.54
CA LEU A 135 26.56 -5.06 -3.60
C LEU A 135 25.57 -4.10 -4.27
N ASP A 136 26.05 -3.03 -4.90
CA ASP A 136 25.21 -2.06 -5.61
C ASP A 136 24.39 -2.73 -6.72
N GLN A 137 25.00 -3.64 -7.48
CA GLN A 137 24.29 -4.41 -8.50
C GLN A 137 23.17 -5.27 -7.89
N THR A 138 23.42 -5.95 -6.78
CA THR A 138 22.40 -6.75 -6.09
C THR A 138 21.32 -5.90 -5.45
N LEU A 139 21.65 -4.72 -4.94
CA LEU A 139 20.69 -3.75 -4.41
C LEU A 139 19.80 -3.20 -5.52
N GLY A 140 20.36 -2.89 -6.69
CA GLY A 140 19.60 -2.52 -7.89
C GLY A 140 18.60 -3.61 -8.27
N GLN A 141 19.06 -4.86 -8.43
CA GLN A 141 18.19 -6.00 -8.74
C GLN A 141 17.12 -6.26 -7.68
N PHE A 142 17.46 -6.09 -6.40
CA PHE A 142 16.50 -6.23 -5.30
C PHE A 142 15.43 -5.14 -5.35
N ASN A 143 15.81 -3.89 -5.60
CA ASN A 143 14.87 -2.79 -5.74
C ASN A 143 13.97 -2.95 -6.98
N ASP A 144 14.52 -3.42 -8.11
CA ASP A 144 13.76 -3.77 -9.31
C ASP A 144 12.78 -4.93 -9.05
N ALA A 145 13.19 -5.93 -8.27
CA ALA A 145 12.31 -7.00 -7.85
C ALA A 145 11.20 -6.50 -6.92
N LEU A 146 11.49 -5.55 -6.02
CA LEU A 146 10.49 -4.93 -5.14
C LEU A 146 9.50 -4.06 -5.91
N SER A 147 9.95 -3.27 -6.89
CA SER A 147 9.06 -2.46 -7.73
C SER A 147 8.16 -3.36 -8.58
N TYR A 148 8.73 -4.41 -9.19
CA TYR A 148 7.95 -5.40 -9.93
C TYR A 148 6.96 -6.15 -9.02
N ASN A 149 7.36 -6.52 -7.80
CA ASN A 149 6.45 -7.15 -6.84
C ASN A 149 5.30 -6.21 -6.44
N LYS A 150 5.57 -4.91 -6.29
CA LYS A 150 4.54 -3.90 -6.05
C LYS A 150 3.56 -3.83 -7.22
N GLU A 151 4.04 -3.75 -8.46
CA GLU A 151 3.17 -3.76 -9.64
C GLU A 151 2.32 -5.04 -9.73
N LEU A 152 2.88 -6.20 -9.39
CA LEU A 152 2.12 -7.44 -9.34
C LEU A 152 1.03 -7.41 -8.25
N ARG A 153 1.29 -6.84 -7.08
CA ARG A 153 0.27 -6.67 -6.03
C ARG A 153 -0.85 -5.76 -6.51
N ASP A 154 -0.50 -4.62 -7.09
CA ASP A 154 -1.48 -3.67 -7.63
C ASP A 154 -2.34 -4.33 -8.72
N ARG A 155 -1.73 -5.09 -9.64
CA ARG A 155 -2.46 -5.87 -10.66
C ARG A 155 -3.38 -6.94 -10.04
N ILE A 156 -2.92 -7.65 -9.01
CA ILE A 156 -3.73 -8.64 -8.30
C ILE A 156 -4.94 -7.97 -7.66
N ASP A 157 -4.78 -6.79 -7.05
CA ASP A 157 -5.86 -6.06 -6.40
C ASP A 157 -6.87 -5.50 -7.41
N VAL A 158 -6.41 -5.00 -8.56
CA VAL A 158 -7.29 -4.64 -9.69
C VAL A 158 -8.11 -5.85 -10.16
N ILE A 159 -7.47 -7.00 -10.38
CA ILE A 159 -8.17 -8.24 -10.80
C ILE A 159 -9.18 -8.69 -9.72
N ARG A 160 -8.86 -8.53 -8.43
CA ARG A 160 -9.79 -8.85 -7.34
C ARG A 160 -11.00 -7.92 -7.35
N GLU A 161 -10.80 -6.63 -7.60
CA GLU A 161 -11.87 -5.64 -7.74
C GLU A 161 -12.76 -5.92 -8.94
N GLU A 162 -12.17 -6.15 -10.11
CA GLU A 162 -12.87 -6.59 -11.30
C GLU A 162 -13.69 -7.84 -11.02
N ARG A 163 -13.09 -8.87 -10.39
CA ARG A 163 -13.82 -10.08 -10.00
C ARG A 163 -14.97 -9.79 -9.05
N ARG A 164 -14.80 -8.89 -8.07
CA ARG A 164 -15.89 -8.47 -7.17
C ARG A 164 -17.01 -7.79 -7.96
N VAL A 165 -16.69 -6.92 -8.92
CA VAL A 165 -17.66 -6.27 -9.82
C VAL A 165 -18.38 -7.31 -10.66
N PHE A 166 -17.66 -8.22 -11.32
CA PHE A 166 -18.22 -9.30 -12.13
C PHE A 166 -19.17 -10.19 -11.34
N LEU A 167 -18.79 -10.62 -10.13
CA LEU A 167 -19.66 -11.44 -9.28
C LEU A 167 -20.95 -10.71 -8.89
N ARG A 168 -20.87 -9.39 -8.58
CA ARG A 168 -22.06 -8.59 -8.29
C ARG A 168 -22.97 -8.47 -9.50
N VAL A 169 -22.41 -8.18 -10.68
CA VAL A 169 -23.18 -8.06 -11.93
C VAL A 169 -23.80 -9.40 -12.32
N HIS A 170 -23.05 -10.50 -12.24
CA HIS A 170 -23.55 -11.84 -12.53
C HIS A 170 -24.71 -12.21 -11.60
N LYS A 171 -24.55 -12.00 -10.28
CA LYS A 171 -25.63 -12.26 -9.32
C LYS A 171 -26.88 -11.43 -9.62
N ARG A 172 -26.72 -10.14 -9.94
CA ARG A 172 -27.85 -9.29 -10.36
C ARG A 172 -28.54 -9.84 -11.61
N MET A 173 -27.76 -10.21 -12.63
CA MET A 173 -28.30 -10.80 -13.86
C MET A 173 -29.03 -12.13 -13.61
N GLU A 174 -28.51 -12.98 -12.72
CA GLU A 174 -29.17 -14.23 -12.33
C GLU A 174 -30.49 -13.96 -11.58
N ASP A 175 -30.50 -13.00 -10.67
CA ASP A 175 -31.69 -12.63 -9.91
C ASP A 175 -32.75 -11.97 -10.80
N ASP A 176 -32.32 -11.14 -11.77
CA ASP A 176 -33.19 -10.57 -12.81
C ASP A 176 -33.77 -11.65 -13.72
N LEU A 177 -32.96 -12.63 -14.14
CA LEU A 177 -33.40 -13.77 -14.93
C LEU A 177 -34.46 -14.58 -14.17
N LYS A 178 -34.22 -14.86 -12.88
CA LYS A 178 -35.20 -15.56 -12.02
C LYS A 178 -36.48 -14.76 -11.88
N THR A 179 -36.39 -13.44 -11.70
CA THR A 179 -37.54 -12.55 -11.59
C THR A 179 -38.35 -12.55 -12.88
N LYS A 180 -37.72 -12.41 -14.05
CA LYS A 180 -38.39 -12.49 -15.35
C LYS A 180 -39.02 -13.85 -15.60
N LYS A 181 -38.36 -14.95 -15.22
CA LYS A 181 -38.93 -16.30 -15.30
C LYS A 181 -40.16 -16.45 -14.39
N ARG A 182 -40.13 -15.90 -13.18
CA ARG A 182 -41.30 -15.86 -12.27
C ARG A 182 -42.46 -15.08 -12.89
N LEU A 183 -42.19 -13.88 -13.42
CA LEU A 183 -43.19 -13.06 -14.10
C LEU A 183 -43.75 -13.76 -15.34
N MET A 184 -42.91 -14.45 -16.11
CA MET A 184 -43.34 -15.23 -17.28
C MET A 184 -44.24 -16.41 -16.87
N ALA A 185 -43.88 -17.11 -15.78
CA ALA A 185 -44.71 -18.19 -15.25
C ALA A 185 -46.06 -17.68 -14.74
N GLU A 186 -46.08 -16.55 -14.02
CA GLU A 186 -47.29 -15.90 -13.53
C GLU A 186 -48.20 -15.44 -14.69
N HIS A 187 -47.62 -14.87 -15.75
CA HIS A 187 -48.36 -14.48 -16.95
C HIS A 187 -48.95 -15.71 -17.69
N ILE A 188 -48.20 -16.80 -17.78
CA ILE A 188 -48.70 -18.06 -18.38
C ILE A 188 -49.84 -18.62 -17.54
N GLU A 189 -49.72 -18.64 -16.22
CA GLU A 189 -50.77 -19.13 -15.33
C GLU A 189 -52.04 -18.27 -15.42
N LYS A 190 -51.88 -16.94 -15.45
CA LYS A 190 -53.00 -16.03 -15.71
C LYS A 190 -53.63 -16.29 -17.08
N SER A 191 -52.82 -16.40 -18.13
CA SER A 191 -53.32 -16.69 -19.49
C SER A 191 -54.04 -18.03 -19.57
N ASN A 192 -53.59 -19.05 -18.84
CA ASN A 192 -54.25 -20.34 -18.80
C ASN A 192 -55.59 -20.25 -18.07
N ARG A 193 -55.67 -19.53 -16.95
CA ARG A 193 -56.94 -19.25 -16.26
C ARG A 193 -57.94 -18.53 -17.19
N ASP A 194 -57.48 -17.50 -17.90
CA ASP A 194 -58.34 -16.75 -18.83
C ASP A 194 -58.84 -17.65 -20.00
N MET A 195 -58.04 -18.63 -20.43
CA MET A 195 -58.44 -19.62 -21.44
C MET A 195 -59.43 -20.64 -20.87
N ASP A 196 -59.20 -21.16 -19.67
CA ASP A 196 -60.09 -22.11 -19.00
C ASP A 196 -61.46 -21.47 -18.72
N ASP A 197 -61.47 -20.20 -18.27
CA ASP A 197 -62.67 -19.40 -18.05
C ASP A 197 -63.44 -19.18 -19.36
N ARG A 198 -62.73 -18.86 -20.45
CA ARG A 198 -63.34 -18.74 -21.79
C ARG A 198 -63.97 -20.07 -22.21
N ASP A 199 -63.25 -21.17 -22.05
CA ASP A 199 -63.76 -22.50 -22.42
C ASP A 199 -64.98 -22.89 -21.56
N ALA A 200 -64.99 -22.51 -20.28
CA ALA A 200 -66.16 -22.72 -19.41
C ALA A 200 -67.38 -21.92 -19.90
N GLN A 201 -67.18 -20.65 -20.27
CA GLN A 201 -68.23 -19.82 -20.85
C GLN A 201 -68.72 -20.37 -22.20
N LEU A 202 -67.82 -20.85 -23.06
CA LEU A 202 -68.18 -21.47 -24.33
C LEU A 202 -69.01 -22.73 -24.15
N ARG A 203 -68.63 -23.61 -23.21
CA ARG A 203 -69.43 -24.80 -22.84
C ARG A 203 -70.82 -24.42 -22.33
N GLU A 204 -70.91 -23.36 -21.53
CA GLU A 204 -72.20 -22.87 -21.04
C GLU A 204 -73.07 -22.30 -22.17
N VAL A 205 -72.48 -21.54 -23.09
CA VAL A 205 -73.17 -21.05 -24.29
C VAL A 205 -73.65 -22.21 -25.17
N GLU A 206 -72.83 -23.24 -25.37
CA GLU A 206 -73.21 -24.45 -26.11
C GLU A 206 -74.36 -25.18 -25.44
N ARG A 207 -74.30 -25.35 -24.12
CA ARG A 207 -75.38 -25.95 -23.32
C ARG A 207 -76.70 -25.18 -23.46
N LEU A 208 -76.64 -23.84 -23.38
CA LEU A 208 -77.82 -22.98 -23.57
C LEU A 208 -78.36 -23.08 -25.01
N ARG A 209 -77.49 -23.13 -26.02
CA ARG A 209 -77.90 -23.33 -27.42
C ARG A 209 -78.55 -24.69 -27.63
N ALA A 210 -78.02 -25.74 -27.01
CA ALA A 210 -78.60 -27.08 -27.06
C ALA A 210 -79.99 -27.11 -26.40
N ALA A 211 -80.13 -26.50 -25.22
CA ALA A 211 -81.42 -26.37 -24.54
C ALA A 211 -82.45 -25.57 -25.37
N LEU A 212 -82.03 -24.48 -26.01
CA LEU A 212 -82.90 -23.72 -26.92
C LEU A 212 -83.29 -24.53 -28.17
N ALA A 213 -82.38 -25.34 -28.70
CA ALA A 213 -82.68 -26.22 -29.83
C ALA A 213 -83.68 -27.33 -29.43
N GLU A 214 -83.50 -27.93 -28.26
CA GLU A 214 -84.42 -28.93 -27.69
C GLU A 214 -85.80 -28.33 -27.44
N GLN A 215 -85.89 -27.14 -26.82
CA GLN A 215 -87.16 -26.44 -26.63
C GLN A 215 -87.84 -26.14 -27.96
N ARG A 216 -87.10 -25.65 -28.96
CA ARG A 216 -87.65 -25.42 -30.31
C ARG A 216 -88.15 -26.72 -30.92
N GLN A 217 -87.41 -27.82 -30.79
CA GLN A 217 -87.85 -29.13 -31.28
C GLN A 217 -89.12 -29.59 -30.56
N ALA A 218 -89.18 -29.47 -29.24
CA ALA A 218 -90.36 -29.79 -28.44
C ALA A 218 -91.59 -28.96 -28.86
N TYR A 219 -91.44 -27.64 -29.03
CA TYR A 219 -92.53 -26.79 -29.53
C TYR A 219 -92.96 -27.17 -30.95
N THR A 220 -92.01 -27.50 -31.83
CA THR A 220 -92.38 -27.96 -33.19
C THR A 220 -93.11 -29.30 -33.17
N ASN A 221 -92.79 -30.19 -32.24
CA ASN A 221 -93.50 -31.46 -32.09
C ASN A 221 -94.90 -31.21 -31.51
N GLN A 222 -95.04 -30.36 -30.49
CA GLN A 222 -96.34 -29.96 -29.96
C GLN A 222 -97.24 -29.32 -31.02
N LEU A 223 -96.68 -28.47 -31.90
CA LEU A 223 -97.41 -27.89 -33.02
C LEU A 223 -97.89 -28.97 -34.00
N ARG A 224 -97.03 -29.95 -34.33
CA ARG A 224 -97.42 -31.10 -35.17
C ARG A 224 -98.51 -31.93 -34.51
N ASP A 225 -98.40 -32.21 -33.22
CA ASP A 225 -99.39 -32.99 -32.47
C ASP A 225 -100.76 -32.25 -32.45
N LEU A 226 -100.74 -30.93 -32.23
CA LEU A 226 -101.94 -30.08 -32.31
C LEU A 226 -102.54 -30.04 -33.71
N ASP A 227 -101.71 -29.92 -34.75
CA ASP A 227 -102.18 -29.97 -36.15
C ASP A 227 -102.83 -31.33 -36.47
N THR A 228 -102.22 -32.45 -36.03
CA THR A 228 -102.82 -33.77 -36.19
C THR A 228 -104.14 -33.89 -35.44
N ALA A 229 -104.22 -33.42 -34.19
CA ALA A 229 -105.47 -33.42 -33.42
C ALA A 229 -106.56 -32.56 -34.09
N MET A 230 -106.19 -31.42 -34.69
CA MET A 230 -107.13 -30.60 -35.45
C MET A 230 -107.60 -31.29 -36.72
N MET A 231 -106.73 -32.03 -37.41
CA MET A 231 -107.10 -32.83 -38.58
C MET A 231 -108.06 -33.95 -38.18
N ASP A 232 -107.80 -34.65 -37.07
CA ASP A 232 -108.70 -35.68 -36.54
C ASP A 232 -110.07 -35.09 -36.16
N ILE A 233 -110.11 -33.94 -35.48
CA ILE A 233 -111.37 -33.25 -35.15
C ILE A 233 -112.14 -32.86 -36.42
N LYS A 234 -111.43 -32.37 -37.45
CA LYS A 234 -112.05 -32.04 -38.73
C LYS A 234 -112.58 -33.29 -39.43
N ALA A 235 -111.79 -34.35 -39.52
CA ALA A 235 -112.22 -35.62 -40.11
C ALA A 235 -113.45 -36.19 -39.39
N MET A 236 -113.47 -36.22 -38.05
CA MET A 236 -114.64 -36.66 -37.28
C MET A 236 -115.87 -35.76 -37.51
N ARG A 237 -115.66 -34.44 -37.67
CA ARG A 237 -116.76 -33.51 -37.98
C ARG A 237 -117.25 -33.71 -39.40
N ASP A 238 -116.35 -33.90 -40.36
CA ASP A 238 -116.67 -34.12 -41.76
C ASP A 238 -117.43 -35.46 -41.89
N GLU A 239 -116.97 -36.53 -41.23
CA GLU A 239 -117.68 -37.82 -41.12
C GLU A 239 -119.07 -37.65 -40.48
N GLN A 240 -119.21 -36.84 -39.43
CA GLN A 240 -120.52 -36.53 -38.84
C GLN A 240 -121.43 -35.78 -39.83
N THR A 241 -120.88 -34.84 -40.60
CA THR A 241 -121.65 -34.10 -41.61
C THR A 241 -122.00 -34.96 -42.81
N GLU A 242 -121.11 -35.86 -43.24
CA GLU A 242 -121.38 -36.83 -44.30
C GLU A 242 -122.46 -37.81 -43.85
N MET A 243 -122.42 -38.33 -42.61
CA MET A 243 -123.51 -39.15 -42.07
C MET A 243 -124.85 -38.39 -42.03
N GLN A 244 -124.84 -37.10 -41.67
CA GLN A 244 -126.04 -36.26 -41.68
C GLN A 244 -126.57 -36.05 -43.09
N LEU A 245 -125.68 -35.73 -44.05
CA LEU A 245 -126.02 -35.57 -45.45
C LEU A 245 -126.50 -36.87 -46.09
N GLU A 246 -125.96 -38.03 -45.70
CA GLU A 246 -126.44 -39.34 -46.16
C GLU A 246 -127.83 -39.66 -45.61
N LEU A 247 -128.10 -39.33 -44.34
CA LEU A 247 -129.45 -39.45 -43.76
C LEU A 247 -130.44 -38.50 -44.45
N GLU A 248 -130.04 -37.25 -44.69
CA GLU A 248 -130.85 -36.25 -45.41
C GLU A 248 -131.04 -36.62 -46.88
N ALA A 249 -130.02 -37.11 -47.59
CA ALA A 249 -130.16 -37.57 -48.96
C ALA A 249 -131.11 -38.77 -49.03
N ARG A 250 -131.06 -39.65 -48.02
CA ARG A 250 -132.00 -40.77 -47.90
C ARG A 250 -133.42 -40.31 -47.57
N GLU A 251 -133.60 -39.21 -46.84
CA GLU A 251 -134.88 -38.52 -46.63
C GLU A 251 -135.32 -37.73 -47.87
N TYR A 252 -134.41 -37.12 -48.62
CA TYR A 252 -134.69 -36.34 -49.82
C TYR A 252 -135.05 -37.25 -50.97
N ASP A 253 -134.37 -38.39 -51.16
CA ASP A 253 -134.79 -39.43 -52.10
C ASP A 253 -136.16 -40.01 -51.72
N PHE A 254 -136.48 -40.02 -50.42
CA PHE A 254 -137.80 -40.38 -49.92
C PHE A 254 -138.83 -39.26 -50.22
N ASP A 255 -138.43 -38.00 -50.09
CA ASP A 255 -139.28 -36.83 -50.29
C ASP A 255 -139.43 -36.41 -51.75
N GLU A 256 -138.46 -36.60 -52.66
CA GLU A 256 -138.61 -36.37 -54.10
C GLU A 256 -139.58 -37.39 -54.70
N ARG A 257 -139.49 -38.65 -54.25
CA ARG A 257 -140.52 -39.66 -54.56
C ARG A 257 -141.90 -39.27 -54.04
N MET A 258 -141.98 -38.46 -52.99
CA MET A 258 -143.24 -37.86 -52.50
C MET A 258 -143.52 -36.47 -53.10
N GLY A 259 -142.54 -35.82 -53.71
CA GLY A 259 -142.56 -34.44 -54.21
C GLY A 259 -143.32 -34.33 -55.51
N ASP A 260 -143.21 -35.36 -56.36
CA ASP A 260 -144.09 -35.54 -57.51
C ASP A 260 -145.57 -35.66 -57.10
N THR A 261 -145.87 -35.99 -55.83
CA THR A 261 -147.25 -35.98 -55.32
C THR A 261 -147.65 -34.68 -54.62
N LYS A 262 -146.70 -33.85 -54.19
CA LYS A 262 -146.99 -32.63 -53.41
C LYS A 262 -146.86 -31.32 -54.20
N ALA A 263 -146.32 -31.35 -55.42
CA ALA A 263 -146.40 -30.20 -56.35
C ALA A 263 -147.85 -29.71 -56.59
N ALA A 264 -148.85 -30.53 -56.26
CA ALA A 264 -150.28 -30.18 -56.28
C ALA A 264 -150.82 -29.52 -54.99
N ARG A 265 -150.01 -29.22 -53.97
CA ARG A 265 -150.51 -28.69 -52.68
C ARG A 265 -149.85 -27.39 -52.21
N ALA A 266 -149.07 -26.73 -53.07
CA ALA A 266 -148.33 -25.51 -52.77
C ALA A 266 -149.16 -24.20 -52.82
N GLN A 267 -150.45 -24.24 -52.46
CA GLN A 267 -151.33 -23.06 -52.40
C GLN A 267 -152.19 -23.09 -51.13
N GLU A 268 -151.65 -22.59 -50.02
CA GLU A 268 -152.26 -22.24 -48.70
C GLU A 268 -151.16 -22.51 -47.65
N GLU A 269 -150.64 -21.65 -46.78
CA GLU A 269 -151.02 -20.37 -46.14
C GLU A 269 -149.68 -19.64 -45.82
N VAL A 270 -149.44 -18.40 -46.25
CA VAL A 270 -149.66 -17.13 -45.54
C VAL A 270 -149.21 -17.08 -44.05
N VAL A 271 -147.98 -16.55 -43.86
CA VAL A 271 -147.56 -15.52 -42.88
C VAL A 271 -147.92 -15.72 -41.40
N THR A 272 -146.92 -16.04 -40.55
CA THR A 272 -146.51 -15.25 -39.34
C THR A 272 -145.62 -16.08 -38.39
N SER A 273 -144.38 -15.62 -38.13
CA SER A 273 -143.79 -15.53 -36.78
C SER A 273 -142.35 -15.01 -36.84
N ARG A 274 -142.20 -13.69 -36.64
CA ARG A 274 -140.97 -13.07 -36.14
C ARG A 274 -140.89 -13.35 -34.63
N ARG A 275 -139.78 -13.93 -34.15
CA ARG A 275 -139.35 -13.78 -32.74
C ARG A 275 -137.86 -13.53 -32.68
N ALA A 276 -137.52 -12.41 -32.05
CA ALA A 276 -136.18 -11.92 -31.79
C ALA A 276 -135.53 -12.66 -30.61
N ILE A 277 -134.22 -12.91 -30.71
CA ILE A 277 -133.27 -12.92 -29.59
C ILE A 277 -131.95 -12.29 -30.10
N GLY A 278 -131.62 -11.10 -29.57
CA GLY A 278 -130.31 -10.44 -29.70
C GLY A 278 -129.28 -11.09 -28.76
N ALA A 279 -127.98 -11.09 -29.08
CA ALA A 279 -127.01 -9.99 -29.02
C ALA A 279 -126.46 -9.72 -27.59
N SER A 280 -125.12 -9.58 -27.50
CA SER A 280 -124.22 -9.39 -26.32
C SER A 280 -123.86 -10.69 -25.60
N VAL A 281 -122.58 -11.03 -25.31
CA VAL A 281 -121.53 -10.27 -24.61
C VAL A 281 -120.11 -10.78 -24.97
N PRO A 282 -119.13 -9.91 -25.28
CA PRO A 282 -117.70 -10.16 -25.07
C PRO A 282 -117.19 -9.36 -23.86
N GLY A 283 -116.56 -10.04 -22.90
CA GLY A 283 -115.97 -9.43 -21.70
C GLY A 283 -114.59 -10.04 -21.44
N ASN A 284 -113.56 -9.25 -21.74
CA ASN A 284 -112.16 -9.50 -21.42
C ASN A 284 -111.90 -8.80 -20.08
N GLY A 285 -111.49 -9.53 -19.04
CA GLY A 285 -111.21 -8.98 -17.72
C GLY A 285 -110.11 -9.81 -17.06
N GLU A 286 -108.88 -9.34 -17.21
CA GLU A 286 -107.71 -9.81 -16.48
C GLU A 286 -107.67 -9.14 -15.10
N GLU A 287 -107.60 -9.93 -14.04
CA GLU A 287 -107.26 -9.47 -12.69
C GLU A 287 -105.83 -9.91 -12.36
N PRO A 288 -104.93 -8.96 -12.10
CA PRO A 288 -103.84 -9.16 -11.16
C PRO A 288 -103.90 -8.12 -10.03
N VAL A 289 -103.08 -8.37 -9.01
CA VAL A 289 -102.74 -7.50 -7.86
C VAL A 289 -103.49 -7.84 -6.57
N SER A 290 -102.88 -8.75 -5.79
CA SER A 290 -103.12 -8.88 -4.35
C SER A 290 -101.88 -8.38 -3.61
N THR A 291 -102.00 -7.13 -3.17
CA THR A 291 -101.64 -6.54 -1.87
C THR A 291 -100.47 -7.14 -1.08
N THR A 292 -99.36 -6.42 -1.11
CA THR A 292 -98.29 -6.42 -0.11
C THR A 292 -98.72 -5.61 1.11
N GLY A 293 -98.66 -6.20 2.31
CA GLY A 293 -98.75 -5.50 3.59
C GLY A 293 -97.36 -5.45 4.24
N GLY A 294 -96.93 -4.25 4.62
CA GLY A 294 -95.73 -3.97 5.40
C GLY A 294 -95.99 -2.70 6.20
N GLU A 295 -96.04 -2.85 7.52
CA GLU A 295 -96.18 -1.82 8.55
C GLU A 295 -94.79 -1.21 8.77
N ASP A 296 -94.67 0.12 8.86
CA ASP A 296 -93.58 0.87 9.54
C ASP A 296 -93.85 2.39 9.37
N ASP A 297 -94.81 2.93 10.13
CA ASP A 297 -95.04 4.38 10.28
C ASP A 297 -94.53 4.78 11.67
N GLU A 298 -93.50 5.65 11.81
CA GLU A 298 -93.24 6.52 12.98
C GLU A 298 -91.95 7.40 12.86
N ASP A 299 -91.10 7.29 11.82
CA ASP A 299 -89.85 8.08 11.70
C ASP A 299 -89.93 9.34 10.78
N ASP A 300 -91.14 9.79 10.42
CA ASP A 300 -91.32 10.83 9.40
C ASP A 300 -91.06 12.27 9.87
N THR A 301 -91.07 12.56 11.18
CA THR A 301 -91.03 13.96 11.64
C THR A 301 -89.65 14.61 11.57
N HIS A 302 -88.57 13.86 11.82
CA HIS A 302 -87.20 14.38 11.72
C HIS A 302 -86.71 14.45 10.27
N THR A 303 -87.17 13.52 9.44
CA THR A 303 -86.97 13.56 7.99
C THR A 303 -87.64 14.79 7.39
N LEU A 304 -88.82 15.18 7.90
CA LEU A 304 -89.59 16.32 7.36
C LEU A 304 -88.84 17.66 7.41
N LEU A 305 -88.15 18.02 8.50
CA LEU A 305 -87.46 19.32 8.59
C LEU A 305 -86.20 19.43 7.71
N CYS A 306 -85.47 18.32 7.51
CA CYS A 306 -84.36 18.31 6.54
C CYS A 306 -84.91 18.42 5.11
N VAL A 307 -85.99 17.68 4.83
CA VAL A 307 -86.71 17.75 3.56
C VAL A 307 -87.30 19.14 3.32
N GLU A 308 -87.75 19.87 4.34
CA GLU A 308 -88.24 21.25 4.20
C GLU A 308 -87.12 22.23 3.83
N ARG A 309 -85.93 22.09 4.40
CA ARG A 309 -84.79 22.95 4.03
C ARG A 309 -84.27 22.64 2.64
N GLU A 310 -84.15 21.36 2.31
CA GLU A 310 -83.76 20.92 0.97
C GLU A 310 -84.82 21.31 -0.06
N SER A 311 -86.11 21.10 0.23
CA SER A 311 -87.20 21.53 -0.63
C SER A 311 -87.29 23.05 -0.74
N ALA A 312 -86.99 23.84 0.29
CA ALA A 312 -86.89 25.30 0.19
C ALA A 312 -85.73 25.73 -0.71
N THR A 313 -84.59 25.03 -0.64
CA THR A 313 -83.43 25.28 -1.52
C THR A 313 -83.76 24.91 -2.96
N ILE A 314 -84.40 23.75 -3.19
CA ILE A 314 -84.91 23.33 -4.49
C ILE A 314 -85.96 24.32 -5.00
N THR A 315 -86.87 24.80 -4.15
CA THR A 315 -87.91 25.78 -4.52
C THR A 315 -87.29 27.12 -4.90
N SER A 316 -86.25 27.57 -4.19
CA SER A 316 -85.47 28.77 -4.53
C SER A 316 -84.77 28.63 -5.89
N ILE A 317 -84.15 27.48 -6.15
CA ILE A 317 -83.54 27.14 -7.45
C ILE A 317 -84.61 27.13 -8.54
N LEU A 318 -85.76 26.48 -8.32
CA LEU A 318 -86.88 26.47 -9.26
C LEU A 318 -87.45 27.87 -9.52
N ALA A 319 -87.48 28.74 -8.51
CA ALA A 319 -87.93 30.12 -8.66
C ALA A 319 -86.95 30.96 -9.51
N GLN A 320 -85.63 30.84 -9.28
CA GLN A 320 -84.62 31.46 -10.15
C GLN A 320 -84.76 30.97 -11.59
N ILE A 321 -84.89 29.66 -11.75
CA ILE A 321 -85.06 28.99 -13.03
C ILE A 321 -86.34 29.47 -13.77
N LYS A 322 -87.43 29.72 -13.03
CA LYS A 322 -88.68 30.26 -13.59
C LYS A 322 -88.54 31.72 -14.03
N ASP A 323 -87.81 32.53 -13.27
CA ASP A 323 -87.57 33.95 -13.58
C ASP A 323 -86.68 34.11 -14.82
N ASP A 324 -85.63 33.31 -14.94
CA ASP A 324 -84.69 33.34 -16.07
C ASP A 324 -85.34 32.96 -17.40
N LEU A 325 -86.38 32.10 -17.39
CA LEU A 325 -86.82 31.46 -18.62
C LEU A 325 -87.95 32.19 -19.38
N GLN A 326 -88.83 32.97 -18.73
CA GLN A 326 -90.01 33.58 -19.38
C GLN A 326 -90.80 32.65 -20.34
N THR A 327 -90.65 31.33 -20.23
CA THR A 327 -91.36 30.32 -21.04
C THR A 327 -91.79 29.15 -20.15
N ASP A 328 -93.01 28.66 -20.35
CA ASP A 328 -93.73 27.75 -19.45
C ASP A 328 -93.27 26.27 -19.47
N ASP A 329 -92.18 25.93 -20.16
CA ASP A 329 -91.77 24.54 -20.34
C ASP A 329 -90.62 24.11 -19.41
N ILE A 330 -90.98 23.64 -18.21
CA ILE A 330 -90.06 23.12 -17.19
C ILE A 330 -89.29 21.88 -17.69
N ASP A 331 -89.86 21.10 -18.61
CA ASP A 331 -89.25 19.88 -19.10
C ASP A 331 -88.09 20.17 -20.08
N GLU A 332 -88.26 21.14 -20.97
CA GLU A 332 -87.14 21.61 -21.82
C GLU A 332 -85.98 22.14 -20.99
N LEU A 333 -86.29 22.83 -19.90
CA LEU A 333 -85.34 23.40 -18.98
C LEU A 333 -84.59 22.30 -18.22
N ARG A 334 -85.30 21.30 -17.71
CA ARG A 334 -84.69 20.10 -17.13
C ARG A 334 -83.77 19.40 -18.14
N ALA A 335 -84.18 19.28 -19.40
CA ALA A 335 -83.33 18.69 -20.44
C ALA A 335 -82.08 19.53 -20.73
N LYS A 336 -82.19 20.86 -20.82
CA LYS A 336 -81.05 21.79 -21.00
C LYS A 336 -80.13 21.76 -19.78
N TYR A 337 -80.66 21.73 -18.57
CA TYR A 337 -79.87 21.63 -17.33
C TYR A 337 -79.23 20.25 -17.16
N LEU A 338 -79.91 19.16 -17.54
CA LEU A 338 -79.31 17.83 -17.54
C LEU A 338 -78.17 17.76 -18.55
N HIS A 339 -78.38 18.26 -19.77
CA HIS A 339 -77.33 18.34 -20.78
C HIS A 339 -76.16 19.23 -20.35
N THR A 340 -76.45 20.39 -19.75
CA THR A 340 -75.44 21.30 -19.18
C THR A 340 -74.74 20.66 -17.99
N GLY A 341 -75.45 19.87 -17.19
CA GLY A 341 -74.93 19.12 -16.04
C GLY A 341 -73.98 18.00 -16.48
N ASP A 342 -74.35 17.24 -17.50
CA ASP A 342 -73.50 16.21 -18.12
C ASP A 342 -72.26 16.83 -18.78
N LEU A 343 -72.43 17.96 -19.46
CA LEU A 343 -71.32 18.73 -20.03
C LEU A 343 -70.39 19.24 -18.93
N ASN A 344 -70.96 19.84 -17.87
CA ASN A 344 -70.20 20.30 -16.71
C ASN A 344 -69.47 19.14 -16.05
N PHE A 345 -70.11 17.99 -15.84
CA PHE A 345 -69.47 16.80 -15.27
C PHE A 345 -68.32 16.29 -16.14
N SER A 346 -68.52 16.24 -17.47
CA SER A 346 -67.48 15.88 -18.42
C SER A 346 -66.30 16.86 -18.38
N MET A 347 -66.59 18.16 -18.30
CA MET A 347 -65.57 19.20 -18.12
C MET A 347 -64.86 19.09 -16.77
N TYR A 348 -65.57 18.84 -15.67
CA TYR A 348 -64.97 18.63 -14.35
C TYR A 348 -64.05 17.41 -14.35
N LYS A 349 -64.48 16.31 -14.98
CA LYS A 349 -63.64 15.11 -15.14
C LYS A 349 -62.39 15.45 -15.93
N TYR A 350 -62.52 16.14 -17.07
CA TYR A 350 -61.38 16.57 -17.88
C TYR A 350 -60.44 17.52 -17.12
N VAL A 351 -60.98 18.49 -16.38
CA VAL A 351 -60.21 19.43 -15.56
C VAL A 351 -59.48 18.72 -14.43
N ASN A 352 -60.12 17.75 -13.77
CA ASN A 352 -59.50 16.96 -12.71
C ASN A 352 -58.40 16.04 -13.27
N GLU A 353 -58.65 15.39 -14.41
CA GLU A 353 -57.62 14.60 -15.12
C GLU A 353 -56.45 15.49 -15.56
N LEU A 354 -56.73 16.68 -16.09
CA LEU A 354 -55.70 17.64 -16.50
C LEU A 354 -54.93 18.17 -15.28
N SER A 355 -55.61 18.38 -14.15
CA SER A 355 -54.99 18.80 -12.89
C SER A 355 -54.08 17.71 -12.32
N ALA A 356 -54.52 16.45 -12.36
CA ALA A 356 -53.70 15.30 -11.98
C ALA A 356 -52.46 15.15 -12.90
N LYS A 357 -52.66 15.29 -14.22
CA LYS A 357 -51.55 15.29 -15.20
C LYS A 357 -50.59 16.46 -14.99
N LYS A 358 -51.10 17.65 -14.66
CA LYS A 358 -50.29 18.82 -14.35
C LYS A 358 -49.42 18.59 -13.13
N GLU A 359 -49.96 17.96 -12.07
CA GLU A 359 -49.17 17.67 -10.88
C GLU A 359 -48.11 16.60 -11.15
N ALA A 360 -48.46 15.51 -11.83
CA ALA A 360 -47.50 14.50 -12.24
C ALA A 360 -46.37 15.07 -13.13
N LEU A 361 -46.69 16.02 -14.01
CA LEU A 361 -45.68 16.69 -14.83
C LEU A 361 -44.79 17.62 -13.99
N LYS A 362 -45.33 18.33 -12.99
CA LYS A 362 -44.51 19.12 -12.06
C LYS A 362 -43.59 18.26 -11.21
N ASP A 363 -44.06 17.09 -10.76
CA ASP A 363 -43.22 16.10 -10.07
C ASP A 363 -42.05 15.68 -10.95
N SER A 364 -42.34 15.31 -12.20
CA SER A 364 -41.30 14.94 -13.18
C SER A 364 -40.32 16.09 -13.44
N ILE A 365 -40.79 17.33 -13.54
CA ILE A 365 -39.92 18.50 -13.69
C ILE A 365 -39.03 18.70 -12.46
N ARG A 366 -39.56 18.54 -11.24
CA ARG A 366 -38.78 18.65 -10.00
C ARG A 366 -37.70 17.57 -9.93
N ASP A 367 -38.03 16.33 -10.30
CA ASP A 367 -37.05 15.24 -10.34
C ASP A 367 -35.95 15.49 -11.37
N LEU A 368 -36.31 15.96 -12.56
CA LEU A 368 -35.34 16.33 -13.60
C LEU A 368 -34.44 17.49 -13.16
N GLN A 369 -34.99 18.50 -12.48
CA GLN A 369 -34.20 19.61 -11.93
C GLN A 369 -33.22 19.15 -10.86
N ARG A 370 -33.62 18.20 -10.00
CA ARG A 370 -32.74 17.60 -8.99
C ARG A 370 -31.60 16.82 -9.66
N LEU A 371 -31.92 15.97 -10.64
CA LEU A 371 -30.91 15.20 -11.37
C LEU A 371 -29.93 16.11 -12.11
N LEU A 372 -30.42 17.17 -12.75
CA LEU A 372 -29.58 18.16 -13.43
C LEU A 372 -28.63 18.87 -12.44
N SER A 373 -29.13 19.22 -11.25
CA SER A 373 -28.29 19.84 -10.21
C SER A 373 -27.19 18.90 -9.70
N GLU A 374 -27.51 17.62 -9.50
CA GLU A 374 -26.55 16.58 -9.10
C GLU A 374 -25.48 16.34 -10.18
N GLU A 375 -25.89 16.35 -11.46
CA GLU A 375 -24.99 16.25 -12.60
C GLU A 375 -24.09 17.48 -12.71
N ASP A 376 -24.63 18.70 -12.56
CA ASP A 376 -23.87 19.95 -12.56
C ASP A 376 -22.85 20.03 -11.41
N ASP A 377 -23.20 19.52 -10.22
CA ASP A 377 -22.27 19.43 -9.09
C ASP A 377 -21.15 18.42 -9.36
N SER A 378 -21.49 17.28 -9.97
CA SER A 378 -20.53 16.25 -10.38
C SER A 378 -19.59 16.76 -11.47
N GLU A 379 -20.11 17.46 -12.48
CA GLU A 379 -19.31 18.11 -13.52
C GLU A 379 -18.36 19.16 -12.92
N ARG A 380 -18.83 19.97 -11.97
CA ARG A 380 -17.97 20.94 -11.28
C ARG A 380 -16.82 20.27 -10.53
N GLN A 381 -17.09 19.15 -9.85
CA GLN A 381 -16.05 18.36 -9.18
C GLN A 381 -15.06 17.77 -10.20
N HIS A 382 -15.54 17.20 -11.31
CA HIS A 382 -14.69 16.67 -12.37
C HIS A 382 -13.82 17.77 -13.00
N ARG A 383 -14.37 18.94 -13.29
CA ARG A 383 -13.62 20.09 -13.82
C ARG A 383 -12.57 20.58 -12.83
N ALA A 384 -12.89 20.64 -11.54
CA ALA A 384 -11.93 21.01 -10.51
C ALA A 384 -10.79 19.99 -10.37
N LEU A 385 -11.11 18.69 -10.43
CA LEU A 385 -10.11 17.63 -10.41
C LEU A 385 -9.21 17.66 -11.65
N ILE A 386 -9.77 17.84 -12.84
CA ILE A 386 -9.01 17.97 -14.09
C ILE A 386 -8.08 19.17 -14.00
N LYS A 387 -8.57 20.33 -13.56
CA LYS A 387 -7.73 21.52 -13.39
C LYS A 387 -6.58 21.29 -12.39
N GLY A 388 -6.84 20.56 -11.30
CA GLY A 388 -5.79 20.18 -10.34
C GLY A 388 -4.74 19.27 -10.97
N LEU A 389 -5.14 18.27 -11.74
CA LEU A 389 -4.22 17.38 -12.45
C LEU A 389 -3.43 18.11 -13.55
N GLU A 390 -4.04 19.07 -14.24
CA GLU A 390 -3.35 19.93 -15.22
C GLU A 390 -2.29 20.81 -14.54
N GLU A 391 -2.56 21.34 -13.34
CA GLU A 391 -1.60 22.13 -12.57
C GLU A 391 -0.44 21.27 -12.04
N GLU A 392 -0.73 20.05 -11.56
CA GLU A 392 0.30 19.09 -11.16
C GLU A 392 1.16 18.65 -12.35
N LEU A 393 0.55 18.39 -13.51
CA LEU A 393 1.26 18.06 -14.73
C LEU A 393 2.18 19.20 -15.14
N ALA A 394 1.67 20.44 -15.22
CA ALA A 394 2.47 21.62 -15.54
C ALA A 394 3.63 21.82 -14.55
N GLY A 395 3.40 21.56 -13.26
CA GLY A 395 4.46 21.61 -12.23
C GLY A 395 5.54 20.55 -12.41
N THR A 396 5.17 19.34 -12.85
CA THR A 396 6.15 18.27 -13.15
C THR A 396 6.88 18.50 -14.47
N GLU A 397 6.21 19.03 -15.49
CA GLU A 397 6.81 19.42 -16.77
C GLU A 397 7.85 20.53 -16.59
N SER A 398 7.54 21.57 -15.80
CA SER A 398 8.51 22.62 -15.46
C SER A 398 9.76 22.06 -14.78
N LYS A 399 9.61 21.11 -13.85
CA LYS A 399 10.75 20.46 -13.19
C LYS A 399 11.55 19.59 -14.15
N LEU A 400 10.88 18.90 -15.07
CA LEU A 400 11.54 18.12 -16.11
C LEU A 400 12.35 19.02 -17.05
N ASP A 401 11.81 20.17 -17.44
CA ASP A 401 12.52 21.17 -18.24
C ASP A 401 13.74 21.74 -17.52
N GLU A 402 13.65 22.03 -16.23
CA GLU A 402 14.80 22.44 -15.40
C GLU A 402 15.89 21.36 -15.37
N MET A 403 15.52 20.10 -15.14
CA MET A 403 16.48 18.98 -15.13
C MET A 403 17.08 18.72 -16.51
N ASN A 404 16.29 18.86 -17.58
CA ASN A 404 16.78 18.77 -18.96
C ASN A 404 17.77 19.89 -19.26
N TYR A 405 17.46 21.13 -18.88
CA TYR A 405 18.38 22.27 -19.04
C TYR A 405 19.69 22.06 -18.28
N ALA A 406 19.63 21.58 -17.04
CA ALA A 406 20.82 21.25 -16.25
C ALA A 406 21.65 20.12 -16.91
N THR A 407 20.98 19.09 -17.45
CA THR A 407 21.63 17.97 -18.12
C THR A 407 22.33 18.41 -19.41
N VAL A 408 21.71 19.28 -20.20
CA VAL A 408 22.34 19.86 -21.40
C VAL A 408 23.57 20.69 -21.04
N GLN A 409 23.49 21.54 -20.01
CA GLN A 409 24.66 22.30 -19.55
C GLN A 409 25.81 21.41 -19.07
N LEU A 410 25.49 20.35 -18.32
CA LEU A 410 26.50 19.39 -17.86
C LEU A 410 27.11 18.65 -19.05
N ARG A 411 26.30 18.25 -20.03
CA ARG A 411 26.77 17.62 -21.28
C ARG A 411 27.70 18.55 -22.07
N ASP A 412 27.36 19.83 -22.19
CA ASP A 412 28.21 20.83 -22.84
C ASP A 412 29.54 21.02 -22.10
N ALA A 413 29.50 21.07 -20.76
CA ALA A 413 30.71 21.14 -19.95
C ALA A 413 31.59 19.90 -20.14
N VAL A 414 31.00 18.70 -20.14
CA VAL A 414 31.71 17.43 -20.38
C VAL A 414 32.32 17.41 -21.78
N GLN A 415 31.59 17.84 -22.80
CA GLN A 415 32.12 17.92 -24.18
C GLN A 415 33.27 18.94 -24.30
N ARG A 416 33.19 20.09 -23.64
CA ARG A 416 34.30 21.06 -23.59
C ARG A 416 35.52 20.44 -22.91
N THR A 417 35.33 19.76 -21.78
CA THR A 417 36.44 19.07 -21.10
C THR A 417 37.05 17.97 -21.96
N ALA A 418 36.22 17.25 -22.73
CA ALA A 418 36.68 16.22 -23.66
C ALA A 418 37.57 16.81 -24.74
N ALA A 419 37.11 17.88 -25.41
CA ALA A 419 37.87 18.58 -26.44
C ALA A 419 39.19 19.15 -25.89
N THR A 420 39.16 19.78 -24.71
CA THR A 420 40.40 20.29 -24.09
C THR A 420 41.36 19.17 -23.70
N ALA A 421 40.84 18.02 -23.25
CA ALA A 421 41.68 16.87 -22.92
C ALA A 421 42.30 16.26 -24.19
N GLU A 422 41.57 16.16 -25.30
CA GLU A 422 42.10 15.73 -26.59
C GLU A 422 43.19 16.68 -27.10
N ASP A 423 42.96 17.99 -27.05
CA ASP A 423 43.93 19.01 -27.46
C ASP A 423 45.23 18.92 -26.63
N VAL A 424 45.11 18.78 -25.30
CA VAL A 424 46.26 18.65 -24.39
C VAL A 424 46.98 17.32 -24.60
N TYR A 425 46.25 16.22 -24.81
CA TYR A 425 46.81 14.91 -25.09
C TYR A 425 47.69 14.95 -26.35
N ALA A 426 47.19 15.60 -27.41
CA ALA A 426 47.92 15.82 -28.66
C ALA A 426 49.13 16.76 -28.50
N HIS A 427 48.99 17.86 -27.74
CA HIS A 427 50.04 18.87 -27.60
C HIS A 427 51.24 18.39 -26.76
N ILE A 428 50.99 17.63 -25.70
CA ILE A 428 52.04 17.12 -24.79
C ILE A 428 52.73 15.88 -25.40
N GLY A 429 52.09 15.22 -26.38
CA GLY A 429 52.57 13.98 -26.97
C GLY A 429 52.60 12.88 -25.90
N CYS A 430 51.43 12.60 -25.33
CA CYS A 430 51.28 11.51 -24.37
C CYS A 430 51.55 10.16 -25.08
N PRO A 431 52.25 9.21 -24.44
CA PRO A 431 52.42 7.89 -25.02
C PRO A 431 51.04 7.26 -25.26
N GLN A 432 50.87 6.63 -26.43
CA GLN A 432 49.69 5.83 -26.76
C GLN A 432 49.38 4.92 -25.56
N MET A 433 48.14 4.95 -25.05
CA MET A 433 47.71 4.10 -23.95
C MET A 433 48.15 2.66 -24.21
N ALA A 434 48.92 2.11 -23.27
CA ALA A 434 49.52 0.80 -23.40
C ALA A 434 48.45 -0.27 -23.67
N ASP A 435 48.64 -0.99 -24.78
CA ASP A 435 48.11 -2.31 -25.10
C ASP A 435 46.80 -2.71 -24.43
N GLY A 436 45.70 -2.57 -25.19
CA GLY A 436 44.66 -3.61 -25.20
C GLY A 436 43.29 -3.25 -24.66
N ALA A 437 43.07 -2.06 -24.09
CA ALA A 437 41.73 -1.73 -23.59
C ALA A 437 40.86 -1.01 -24.63
N VAL A 438 41.41 -0.12 -25.46
CA VAL A 438 40.60 0.67 -26.41
C VAL A 438 41.40 1.04 -27.67
N GLU A 439 41.75 0.05 -28.49
CA GLU A 439 42.40 0.26 -29.81
C GLU A 439 41.51 0.99 -30.85
N GLY A 440 40.33 1.47 -30.48
CA GLY A 440 39.37 2.09 -31.41
C GLY A 440 38.90 3.50 -31.07
N GLU A 441 39.19 4.03 -29.88
CA GLU A 441 38.74 5.36 -29.48
C GLU A 441 39.95 6.30 -29.38
N GLU A 442 40.41 6.79 -30.54
CA GLU A 442 41.32 7.95 -30.64
C GLU A 442 40.69 9.25 -30.07
N ARG A 443 39.52 9.15 -29.43
CA ARG A 443 38.70 10.25 -28.94
C ARG A 443 38.40 10.07 -27.45
N CYS A 444 38.36 11.18 -26.75
CA CYS A 444 37.99 11.28 -25.35
C CYS A 444 36.46 11.12 -25.21
N THR A 445 36.01 9.92 -24.86
CA THR A 445 34.61 9.64 -24.51
C THR A 445 34.37 9.82 -23.00
N GLU A 446 33.10 9.90 -22.58
CA GLU A 446 32.73 10.06 -21.16
C GLU A 446 33.31 8.94 -20.27
N ALA A 447 33.40 7.71 -20.79
CA ALA A 447 33.99 6.57 -20.08
C ALA A 447 35.53 6.65 -20.00
N ASN A 448 36.17 7.16 -21.06
CA ASN A 448 37.62 7.20 -21.17
C ASN A 448 38.24 8.50 -20.63
N MET A 449 37.43 9.55 -20.41
CA MET A 449 37.87 10.87 -19.91
C MET A 449 38.83 10.76 -18.72
N LYS A 450 38.50 9.90 -17.74
CA LYS A 450 39.35 9.70 -16.55
C LYS A 450 40.72 9.12 -16.90
N GLN A 451 40.78 8.22 -17.88
CA GLN A 451 42.03 7.62 -18.34
C GLN A 451 42.87 8.67 -19.08
N PHE A 452 42.28 9.42 -20.01
CA PHE A 452 42.95 10.53 -20.70
C PHE A 452 43.57 11.51 -19.70
N LEU A 453 42.80 12.00 -18.73
CA LEU A 453 43.29 12.89 -17.68
C LEU A 453 44.42 12.25 -16.87
N GLY A 454 44.30 10.97 -16.48
CA GLY A 454 45.37 10.26 -15.76
C GLY A 454 46.69 10.16 -16.54
N THR A 455 46.65 9.90 -17.85
CA THR A 455 47.89 9.90 -18.67
C THR A 455 48.45 11.28 -18.95
N ILE A 456 47.58 12.28 -19.09
CA ILE A 456 48.01 13.68 -19.18
C ILE A 456 48.76 14.06 -17.91
N GLU A 457 48.23 13.70 -16.73
CA GLU A 457 48.88 13.93 -15.43
C GLU A 457 50.23 13.20 -15.32
N GLU A 458 50.30 11.92 -15.69
CA GLU A 458 51.55 11.15 -15.67
C GLU A 458 52.60 11.80 -16.59
N ARG A 459 52.22 12.12 -17.82
CA ARG A 459 53.11 12.74 -18.81
C ARG A 459 53.55 14.15 -18.40
N ALA A 460 52.64 14.98 -17.88
CA ALA A 460 52.96 16.32 -17.37
C ALA A 460 53.97 16.22 -16.22
N THR A 461 53.80 15.26 -15.32
CA THR A 461 54.74 14.99 -14.22
C THR A 461 56.12 14.60 -14.75
N HIS A 462 56.19 13.74 -15.77
CA HIS A 462 57.46 13.38 -16.40
C HIS A 462 58.19 14.57 -17.03
N ILE A 463 57.45 15.47 -17.71
CA ILE A 463 58.01 16.67 -18.31
C ILE A 463 58.55 17.63 -17.23
N LEU A 464 57.81 17.81 -16.14
CA LEU A 464 58.26 18.60 -14.99
C LEU A 464 59.56 18.05 -14.38
N ILE A 465 59.65 16.74 -14.17
CA ILE A 465 60.87 16.09 -13.67
C ILE A 465 62.05 16.28 -14.64
N ALA A 466 61.81 16.13 -15.95
CA ALA A 466 62.84 16.32 -16.96
C ALA A 466 63.33 17.79 -17.02
N PHE A 467 62.41 18.75 -16.94
CA PHE A 467 62.74 20.18 -16.88
C PHE A 467 63.54 20.53 -15.64
N GLN A 468 63.14 20.02 -14.46
CA GLN A 468 63.87 20.23 -13.21
C GLN A 468 65.30 19.67 -13.31
N ARG A 469 65.48 18.46 -13.85
CA ARG A 469 66.81 17.88 -14.10
C ARG A 469 67.64 18.75 -15.05
N HIS A 470 67.06 19.24 -16.14
CA HIS A 470 67.78 20.10 -17.09
C HIS A 470 68.18 21.44 -16.47
N HIS A 471 67.32 22.03 -15.64
CA HIS A 471 67.62 23.28 -14.93
C HIS A 471 68.74 23.08 -13.90
N GLN A 472 68.73 21.97 -13.16
CA GLN A 472 69.82 21.57 -12.26
C GLN A 472 71.13 21.33 -13.02
N PHE A 473 71.11 20.62 -14.15
CA PHE A 473 72.31 20.41 -14.98
C PHE A 473 72.85 21.71 -15.58
N SER A 474 71.99 22.66 -15.99
CA SER A 474 72.42 23.96 -16.52
C SER A 474 73.04 24.83 -15.42
N ALA A 475 72.46 24.82 -14.21
CA ALA A 475 73.06 25.46 -13.03
C ALA A 475 74.41 24.82 -12.67
N ASN A 476 74.49 23.49 -12.66
CA ASN A 476 75.73 22.76 -12.34
C ASN A 476 76.80 22.87 -13.43
N SER A 477 76.42 22.98 -14.71
CA SER A 477 77.39 23.21 -15.79
C SER A 477 78.04 24.59 -15.65
N ARG A 478 77.25 25.62 -15.31
CA ARG A 478 77.79 26.96 -15.03
C ARG A 478 78.74 26.98 -13.83
N THR A 479 78.54 26.12 -12.83
CA THR A 479 79.46 26.03 -11.66
C THR A 479 80.63 25.06 -11.89
N SER A 480 80.45 24.01 -12.69
CA SER A 480 81.47 22.98 -12.92
C SER A 480 82.64 23.49 -13.77
N VAL A 481 82.37 24.31 -14.81
CA VAL A 481 83.45 24.93 -15.59
C VAL A 481 84.26 25.92 -14.72
N ALA A 482 83.66 26.52 -13.69
CA ALA A 482 84.42 27.36 -12.75
C ALA A 482 85.32 26.55 -11.81
N SER A 483 85.00 25.28 -11.53
CA SER A 483 85.62 24.54 -10.42
C SER A 483 86.84 23.69 -10.83
N SER A 484 87.07 23.43 -12.12
CA SER A 484 88.21 22.61 -12.55
C SER A 484 89.50 23.40 -12.80
N SER A 485 89.47 24.73 -12.80
CA SER A 485 90.67 25.55 -13.04
C SER A 485 90.93 26.55 -11.91
N ARG A 486 91.34 26.09 -10.72
CA ARG A 486 92.07 26.94 -9.75
C ARG A 486 92.58 26.14 -8.54
N VAL A 487 93.69 25.43 -8.73
CA VAL A 487 94.67 25.19 -7.64
C VAL A 487 96.01 25.73 -8.12
N THR A 488 96.14 27.06 -8.17
CA THR A 488 97.44 27.75 -8.23
C THR A 488 97.30 29.13 -7.60
N ARG A 489 98.06 29.36 -6.53
CA ARG A 489 98.62 30.65 -6.06
C ARG A 489 97.62 31.78 -5.75
N ASP A 490 97.38 32.14 -4.49
CA ASP A 490 98.28 32.84 -3.56
C ASP A 490 98.69 34.25 -4.05
N LEU A 491 98.68 35.23 -3.13
CA LEU A 491 98.85 36.70 -3.23
C LEU A 491 97.52 37.49 -3.15
N GLN A 492 97.14 37.97 -1.95
CA GLN A 492 97.48 39.32 -1.44
C GLN A 492 96.88 40.47 -2.26
N SER A 493 95.80 41.07 -1.76
CA SER A 493 95.84 42.38 -1.06
C SER A 493 94.44 43.01 -0.98
N PRO A 494 94.06 43.58 0.17
CA PRO A 494 92.85 44.37 0.38
C PRO A 494 93.14 45.86 0.19
N LYS A 495 92.13 46.65 -0.24
CA LYS A 495 91.85 48.09 0.06
C LYS A 495 91.05 48.73 -1.09
N GLU A 496 89.80 49.12 -0.86
CA GLU A 496 89.33 50.38 -0.24
C GLU A 496 89.01 51.47 -1.29
N THR A 497 87.86 52.13 -1.07
CA THR A 497 87.52 53.51 -1.49
C THR A 497 86.98 53.67 -2.92
N VAL A 498 85.65 53.68 -3.13
CA VAL A 498 84.71 54.83 -3.02
C VAL A 498 85.06 55.95 -4.02
N GLN A 499 84.11 56.29 -4.91
CA GLN A 499 83.68 57.64 -5.35
C GLN A 499 83.27 57.69 -6.83
N ASN A 500 82.36 58.64 -7.10
CA ASN A 500 81.73 59.10 -8.36
C ASN A 500 80.41 58.40 -8.69
N LEU A 501 79.23 58.93 -8.33
CA LEU A 501 78.58 60.23 -8.66
C LEU A 501 78.28 60.39 -10.17
N GLU A 502 77.10 61.00 -10.41
CA GLU A 502 76.66 61.65 -11.67
C GLU A 502 76.07 60.64 -12.69
N GLU A 503 74.87 60.74 -13.29
CA GLU A 503 73.99 61.82 -13.77
C GLU A 503 72.58 61.21 -13.97
N GLU A 504 71.50 61.83 -13.46
CA GLU A 504 70.55 62.72 -14.17
C GLU A 504 69.61 62.09 -15.22
N ASP A 505 68.32 62.17 -14.88
CA ASP A 505 67.15 62.52 -15.72
C ASP A 505 66.92 61.84 -17.08
N ASN A 506 65.83 61.08 -17.17
CA ASN A 506 64.81 61.39 -18.18
C ASN A 506 63.41 60.86 -17.79
N ALA A 507 62.43 61.72 -18.07
CA ALA A 507 61.03 61.63 -17.71
C ALA A 507 60.18 60.76 -18.67
N LEU A 508 58.89 60.63 -18.32
CA LEU A 508 57.74 60.10 -19.08
C LEU A 508 57.59 58.57 -18.96
N THR A 509 56.46 58.00 -18.53
CA THR A 509 55.06 58.35 -18.79
C THR A 509 54.16 57.95 -17.62
N ALA A 510 53.25 58.86 -17.26
CA ALA A 510 52.11 58.58 -16.40
C ALA A 510 51.11 57.67 -17.11
N ASN A 511 50.74 56.56 -16.48
CA ASN A 511 49.44 55.93 -16.66
C ASN A 511 48.81 55.76 -15.29
N THR A 512 47.81 56.60 -15.05
CA THR A 512 46.92 56.66 -13.91
C THR A 512 45.82 55.62 -14.09
N THR A 513 45.76 54.60 -13.23
CA THR A 513 44.53 53.89 -12.90
C THR A 513 44.50 53.61 -11.39
N ASP A 514 43.78 54.47 -10.70
CA ASP A 514 42.99 54.32 -9.46
C ASP A 514 42.78 52.82 -9.04
N SER A 515 43.37 52.32 -7.94
CA SER A 515 42.87 52.29 -6.54
C SER A 515 41.80 51.19 -6.25
N PRO A 516 41.71 50.59 -5.04
CA PRO A 516 42.77 50.11 -4.15
C PRO A 516 42.50 48.71 -3.51
N HIS A 517 43.58 48.09 -3.03
CA HIS A 517 43.72 47.29 -1.80
C HIS A 517 42.85 46.02 -1.61
N GLY A 518 43.37 44.88 -2.07
CA GLY A 518 43.13 43.57 -1.47
C GLY A 518 44.46 42.98 -0.99
N GLU A 519 44.66 42.96 0.32
CA GLU A 519 45.87 42.53 1.03
C GLU A 519 46.26 41.09 0.63
N THR A 520 47.33 40.94 -0.16
CA THR A 520 47.98 39.65 -0.42
C THR A 520 49.24 39.58 0.42
N MET A 521 49.12 38.92 1.57
CA MET A 521 50.18 38.66 2.52
C MET A 521 51.13 37.63 1.91
N GLN A 522 52.25 38.10 1.35
CA GLN A 522 53.33 37.29 0.80
C GLN A 522 54.11 36.63 1.94
N MET A 523 53.81 35.37 2.24
CA MET A 523 54.73 34.48 2.97
C MET A 523 55.51 33.69 1.91
N ALA A 524 56.66 34.24 1.51
CA ALA A 524 57.67 33.52 0.74
C ALA A 524 58.48 32.69 1.74
N GLU A 525 58.08 31.43 1.95
CA GLU A 525 58.93 30.44 2.62
C GLU A 525 59.67 29.65 1.54
N ASP A 526 60.98 29.86 1.49
CA ASP A 526 61.92 29.13 0.64
C ASP A 526 62.04 27.69 1.15
N TRP A 527 61.46 26.73 0.41
CA TRP A 527 61.65 25.30 0.66
C TRP A 527 62.88 24.82 -0.13
N GLU A 528 64.01 24.70 0.57
CA GLU A 528 65.21 24.02 0.05
C GLU A 528 64.93 22.51 -0.05
N VAL A 529 64.95 21.99 -1.27
CA VAL A 529 64.65 20.59 -1.62
C VAL A 529 65.90 19.73 -1.40
N GLU A 530 65.94 18.96 -0.32
CA GLU A 530 67.00 17.96 -0.06
C GLU A 530 66.81 16.72 -0.96
N GLU A 531 67.81 16.44 -1.81
CA GLU A 531 67.81 15.36 -2.79
C GLU A 531 67.91 13.97 -2.13
N SER A 532 66.85 13.16 -2.27
CA SER A 532 66.81 11.78 -1.74
C SER A 532 67.46 10.75 -2.70
N PRO A 533 68.38 9.89 -2.22
CA PRO A 533 69.13 8.96 -3.08
C PRO A 533 68.36 7.72 -3.57
N ILE A 534 68.73 7.31 -4.78
CA ILE A 534 68.21 6.26 -5.67
C ILE A 534 68.40 4.84 -5.10
N MET A 535 67.34 4.01 -5.17
CA MET A 535 67.32 2.59 -4.71
C MET A 535 67.36 1.59 -5.90
N PRO A 536 68.15 0.50 -5.84
CA PRO A 536 68.29 -0.48 -6.92
C PRO A 536 67.23 -1.59 -6.90
N ILE A 537 66.95 -2.11 -8.10
CA ILE A 537 65.88 -3.04 -8.49
C ILE A 537 66.20 -4.50 -8.10
N ALA A 538 65.26 -5.19 -7.43
CA ALA A 538 65.36 -6.61 -7.07
C ALA A 538 64.42 -7.50 -7.91
N PRO A 539 64.76 -8.79 -8.16
CA PRO A 539 64.06 -9.63 -9.13
C PRO A 539 62.82 -10.36 -8.57
N GLN A 540 61.89 -10.56 -9.51
CA GLN A 540 60.54 -11.12 -9.42
C GLN A 540 60.51 -12.57 -8.87
N THR A 541 59.64 -12.85 -7.89
CA THR A 541 59.27 -14.24 -7.51
C THR A 541 57.76 -14.43 -7.57
N ALA A 542 57.32 -15.45 -8.33
CA ALA A 542 55.94 -15.74 -8.66
C ALA A 542 55.07 -16.08 -7.44
N HIS A 543 53.85 -15.52 -7.43
CA HIS A 543 52.88 -15.57 -6.34
C HIS A 543 52.09 -16.88 -6.36
N SER A 544 52.06 -17.59 -5.22
CA SER A 544 51.13 -18.69 -4.97
C SER A 544 49.78 -18.12 -4.50
N ALA A 545 48.70 -18.43 -5.22
CA ALA A 545 47.36 -17.94 -4.96
C ALA A 545 46.81 -18.43 -3.60
N VAL A 546 46.54 -17.50 -2.68
CA VAL A 546 45.87 -17.78 -1.40
C VAL A 546 44.36 -17.69 -1.61
N SER A 547 43.64 -18.76 -1.26
CA SER A 547 42.20 -18.90 -1.49
C SER A 547 41.39 -18.21 -0.38
N ALA A 548 40.36 -17.46 -0.78
CA ALA A 548 39.49 -16.65 0.11
C ALA A 548 38.73 -17.47 1.19
N ARG A 549 38.66 -18.80 1.07
CA ARG A 549 38.03 -19.67 2.08
C ARG A 549 38.75 -19.65 3.42
N ASP A 550 40.06 -19.39 3.45
CA ASP A 550 40.85 -19.52 4.69
C ASP A 550 40.86 -18.23 5.54
N LEU A 551 40.32 -17.11 5.04
CA LEU A 551 40.30 -15.82 5.75
C LEU A 551 38.96 -15.51 6.43
N VAL A 552 37.89 -16.26 6.14
CA VAL A 552 36.59 -16.06 6.78
C VAL A 552 36.54 -16.89 8.06
N ARG A 553 37.06 -16.33 9.15
CA ARG A 553 36.68 -16.81 10.49
C ARG A 553 35.19 -16.56 10.65
N MET A 554 34.43 -17.65 10.76
CA MET A 554 33.03 -17.70 11.19
C MET A 554 32.91 -17.08 12.59
N MET A 555 32.90 -15.75 12.67
CA MET A 555 32.50 -15.05 13.89
C MET A 555 30.99 -14.83 13.81
N GLU A 556 30.35 -15.43 14.80
CA GLU A 556 28.92 -15.62 14.98
C GLU A 556 28.16 -14.29 14.91
N LEU A 557 27.17 -14.23 14.02
CA LEU A 557 26.17 -13.18 14.01
C LEU A 557 25.36 -13.27 15.32
N PRO A 558 25.08 -12.14 16.00
CA PRO A 558 24.41 -12.17 17.29
C PRO A 558 22.96 -12.59 17.10
N SER A 559 22.63 -13.82 17.49
CA SER A 559 21.25 -14.26 17.66
C SER A 559 20.56 -13.36 18.68
N ALA A 560 19.47 -12.74 18.27
CA ALA A 560 18.60 -11.91 19.09
C ALA A 560 18.08 -12.69 20.31
N SER A 561 18.81 -12.62 21.42
CA SER A 561 18.36 -13.07 22.74
C SER A 561 18.02 -11.84 23.58
N LEU A 562 16.90 -11.19 23.26
CA LEU A 562 16.36 -10.09 24.06
C LEU A 562 14.88 -10.35 24.35
N ALA A 563 14.61 -11.41 25.11
CA ALA A 563 13.30 -11.67 25.70
C ALA A 563 13.51 -12.30 27.08
N GLY A 564 14.08 -11.51 27.99
CA GLY A 564 14.20 -11.82 29.40
C GLY A 564 13.12 -11.11 30.20
N GLY A 565 12.14 -11.88 30.67
CA GLY A 565 11.51 -11.74 31.98
C GLY A 565 10.67 -10.50 32.27
N THR A 566 9.35 -10.64 32.14
CA THR A 566 8.40 -10.16 33.15
C THR A 566 7.26 -11.16 33.26
N THR A 567 7.30 -11.95 34.33
CA THR A 567 6.14 -12.65 34.86
C THR A 567 5.17 -11.59 35.38
N ASP A 568 4.02 -11.41 34.75
CA ASP A 568 2.84 -11.00 35.50
C ASP A 568 1.57 -11.63 34.90
N ARG A 569 0.92 -12.38 35.77
CA ARG A 569 -0.42 -12.94 35.61
C ARG A 569 -1.42 -11.80 35.44
N ASP A 570 -2.50 -12.08 34.71
CA ASP A 570 -3.75 -11.31 34.63
C ASP A 570 -3.92 -10.45 33.37
N SER A 571 -4.18 -11.11 32.25
CA SER A 571 -5.16 -10.62 31.25
C SER A 571 -5.71 -11.78 30.45
N ASN A 572 -6.71 -12.44 31.06
CA ASN A 572 -7.55 -13.46 30.45
C ASN A 572 -8.61 -12.79 29.51
N LEU A 573 -8.15 -11.93 28.60
CA LEU A 573 -8.99 -11.41 27.51
C LEU A 573 -8.61 -12.13 26.23
N TYR A 574 -9.55 -12.93 25.75
CA TYR A 574 -9.62 -13.50 24.40
C TYR A 574 -9.52 -12.37 23.37
N ALA A 575 -8.31 -12.00 23.00
CA ALA A 575 -8.05 -11.30 21.75
C ALA A 575 -7.60 -12.38 20.77
N ASP A 576 -8.45 -12.68 19.80
CA ASP A 576 -8.12 -13.43 18.59
C ASP A 576 -6.92 -12.73 17.94
N GLN A 577 -5.71 -13.16 18.30
CA GLN A 577 -4.52 -12.87 17.53
C GLN A 577 -4.61 -13.78 16.33
N ASP A 578 -5.10 -13.19 15.23
CA ASP A 578 -4.91 -13.66 13.87
C ASP A 578 -3.40 -13.80 13.65
N ASP A 579 -2.83 -14.90 14.12
CA ASP A 579 -1.51 -15.36 13.71
C ASP A 579 -1.66 -15.69 12.23
N ASP A 580 -1.39 -14.68 11.39
CA ASP A 580 -1.16 -14.82 9.97
C ASP A 580 -0.05 -15.86 9.78
N HIS A 581 -0.45 -17.11 9.69
CA HIS A 581 0.44 -18.23 9.53
C HIS A 581 1.03 -18.10 8.13
N ILE A 582 2.19 -17.43 8.04
CA ILE A 582 2.95 -17.27 6.80
C ILE A 582 3.36 -18.68 6.37
N VAL A 583 2.55 -19.27 5.49
CA VAL A 583 2.78 -20.59 4.94
C VAL A 583 4.05 -20.53 4.10
N SER A 584 5.04 -21.33 4.46
CA SER A 584 6.28 -21.37 3.70
C SER A 584 6.01 -21.82 2.26
N HIS A 585 6.78 -21.31 1.30
CA HIS A 585 6.66 -21.74 -0.10
C HIS A 585 6.83 -23.28 -0.25
N GLU A 586 7.60 -23.90 0.64
CA GLU A 586 7.78 -25.36 0.68
C GLU A 586 6.50 -26.10 1.12
N ASP A 587 5.73 -25.54 2.07
CA ASP A 587 4.46 -26.11 2.49
C ASP A 587 3.37 -25.96 1.41
N ILE A 588 3.33 -24.81 0.73
CA ILE A 588 2.45 -24.61 -0.44
C ILE A 588 2.77 -25.62 -1.53
N ARG A 589 4.05 -25.86 -1.79
CA ARG A 589 4.50 -26.83 -2.79
C ARG A 589 4.10 -28.26 -2.40
N LYS A 590 4.31 -28.68 -1.15
CA LYS A 590 3.84 -29.99 -0.65
C LYS A 590 2.33 -30.15 -0.74
N GLN A 591 1.58 -29.09 -0.41
CA GLN A 591 0.12 -29.12 -0.48
C GLN A 591 -0.37 -29.24 -1.94
N MET A 592 0.33 -28.59 -2.88
CA MET A 592 0.05 -28.71 -4.31
C MET A 592 0.39 -30.12 -4.84
N GLU A 593 1.54 -30.68 -4.47
CA GLU A 593 1.93 -32.05 -4.83
C GLU A 593 0.92 -33.08 -4.29
N ALA A 594 0.45 -32.94 -3.05
CA ALA A 594 -0.57 -33.80 -2.47
C ALA A 594 -1.94 -33.69 -3.20
N ARG A 595 -2.35 -32.48 -3.59
CA ARG A 595 -3.56 -32.27 -4.41
C ARG A 595 -3.44 -32.91 -5.79
N LEU A 596 -2.29 -32.79 -6.45
CA LEU A 596 -2.06 -33.42 -7.75
C LEU A 596 -2.03 -34.95 -7.65
N ALA A 597 -1.47 -35.50 -6.58
CA ALA A 597 -1.47 -36.95 -6.34
C ALA A 597 -2.91 -37.49 -6.15
N THR A 598 -3.73 -36.83 -5.32
CA THR A 598 -5.13 -37.23 -5.09
C THR A 598 -6.01 -37.09 -6.33
N MET A 599 -5.74 -36.07 -7.16
CA MET A 599 -6.36 -35.90 -8.48
C MET A 599 -6.05 -37.08 -9.41
N ARG A 600 -4.76 -37.44 -9.58
CA ARG A 600 -4.35 -38.58 -10.42
C ARG A 600 -4.96 -39.89 -9.92
N GLU A 601 -4.98 -40.11 -8.62
CA GLU A 601 -5.57 -41.33 -8.03
C GLU A 601 -7.09 -41.42 -8.32
N ARG A 602 -7.80 -40.28 -8.27
CA ARG A 602 -9.23 -40.23 -8.66
C ARG A 602 -9.43 -40.50 -10.14
N GLU A 603 -8.63 -39.92 -11.02
CA GLU A 603 -8.68 -40.19 -12.45
C GLU A 603 -8.39 -41.65 -12.77
N GLU A 604 -7.39 -42.25 -12.13
CA GLU A 604 -7.05 -43.66 -12.32
C GLU A 604 -8.19 -44.57 -11.85
N ARG A 605 -8.80 -44.29 -10.69
CA ARG A 605 -10.00 -45.01 -10.22
C ARG A 605 -11.17 -44.88 -11.19
N ASN A 606 -11.38 -43.70 -11.78
CA ASN A 606 -12.44 -43.48 -12.77
C ASN A 606 -12.14 -44.24 -14.08
N GLN A 607 -10.89 -44.29 -14.53
CA GLN A 607 -10.50 -45.07 -15.70
C GLN A 607 -10.66 -46.57 -15.48
N ARG A 608 -10.32 -47.09 -14.29
CA ARG A 608 -10.56 -48.49 -13.91
C ARG A 608 -12.04 -48.82 -13.94
N LYS A 609 -12.88 -47.98 -13.31
CA LYS A 609 -14.35 -48.14 -13.38
C LYS A 609 -14.89 -48.12 -14.81
N LYS A 610 -14.34 -47.26 -15.68
CA LYS A 610 -14.73 -47.19 -17.10
C LYS A 610 -14.32 -48.45 -17.87
N LYS A 611 -13.13 -49.01 -17.59
CA LYS A 611 -12.67 -50.28 -18.17
C LYS A 611 -13.55 -51.45 -17.68
N ASP A 612 -13.85 -51.52 -16.39
CA ASP A 612 -14.71 -52.56 -15.83
C ASP A 612 -16.14 -52.50 -16.38
N ALA A 613 -16.69 -51.28 -16.56
CA ALA A 613 -17.99 -51.08 -17.18
C ALA A 613 -18.00 -51.51 -18.66
N ALA A 614 -16.94 -51.19 -19.42
CA ALA A 614 -16.80 -51.63 -20.80
C ALA A 614 -16.63 -53.15 -20.94
N GLN A 615 -15.98 -53.78 -19.95
CA GLN A 615 -15.76 -55.23 -19.92
C GLN A 615 -17.01 -56.01 -19.48
N LYS A 616 -17.93 -55.38 -18.71
CA LYS A 616 -19.27 -55.93 -18.42
C LYS A 616 -20.28 -55.74 -19.56
N ALA A 617 -20.05 -54.78 -20.45
CA ALA A 617 -20.93 -54.51 -21.59
C ALA A 617 -20.60 -55.38 -22.81
N LYS A 618 -19.39 -55.95 -22.86
CA LYS A 618 -19.02 -57.06 -23.74
C LYS A 618 -19.39 -58.38 -23.10
#